data_AF-A0A8T4Y2E5-F1
#
_entry.id   AF-A0A8T4Y2E5-F1
#
_cell.length_a   1.000
_cell.length_b   1.000
_cell.length_c   1.000
_cell.angle_alpha   90.00
_cell.angle_beta   90.00
_cell.angle_gamma   90.00
#
_symmetry.space_group_name_H-M   'P 1'
#
loop_
_entity.id
_entity.type
_entity.pdbx_description
1 polymer ?
#
loop_
_entity_poly.entity_id
_entity_poly.type
_entity_poly.pdbx_seq_one_letter_code
_entity_poly.pdbx_strand_id
1 'polypeptide(L)'
;MSTSHIQDLIFRMMTVDLLRIAKERFTYRELSQMVGLQITVLSRYVKGHVLPSTERAKSIWKTLNPIVGLEKELLETVKFDE
;
A
#
# COMPACT_ATOMS: atom_id res chain seq x y z
N MET A 1 22.43 -1.54 -8.00
CA MET A 1 22.53 -0.40 -7.07
C MET A 1 22.10 -0.88 -5.70
N SER A 2 22.96 -0.82 -4.68
CA SER A 2 22.55 -1.10 -3.31
C SER A 2 21.60 0.03 -2.88
N THR A 3 20.29 -0.23 -2.94
CA THR A 3 19.32 0.64 -2.26
C THR A 3 19.75 0.69 -0.81
N SER A 4 20.03 1.89 -0.30
CA SER A 4 20.42 2.07 1.10
C SER A 4 19.40 1.36 2.00
N HIS A 5 19.84 0.70 3.07
CA HIS A 5 18.94 0.07 4.04
C HIS A 5 17.86 1.04 4.54
N ILE A 6 18.17 2.33 4.58
CA ILE A 6 17.22 3.40 4.93
C ILE A 6 16.14 3.55 3.84
N GLN A 7 16.52 3.55 2.56
CA GLN A 7 15.55 3.64 1.45
C GLN A 7 14.61 2.44 1.43
N ASP A 8 15.14 1.24 1.67
CA ASP A 8 14.31 0.04 1.80
C ASP A 8 13.31 0.17 2.97
N LEU A 9 13.78 0.61 4.13
CA LEU A 9 12.92 0.83 5.29
C LEU A 9 11.82 1.86 5.00
N ILE A 10 12.18 3.00 4.40
CA ILE A 10 11.22 4.04 3.99
C ILE A 10 10.18 3.45 3.02
N PHE A 11 10.61 2.69 2.01
CA PHE A 11 9.69 2.06 1.07
C PHE A 11 8.70 1.09 1.74
N ARG A 12 9.18 0.29 2.70
CA ARG A 12 8.33 -0.63 3.46
C ARG A 12 7.33 0.11 4.34
N MET A 13 7.71 1.27 4.91
CA MET A 13 6.80 2.15 5.64
C MET A 13 5.76 2.80 4.72
N MET A 14 6.18 3.35 3.58
CA MET A 14 5.27 3.91 2.58
C MET A 14 4.25 2.89 2.09
N THR A 15 4.65 1.63 1.95
CA THR A 15 3.72 0.55 1.58
C THR A 15 2.67 0.28 2.66
N VAL A 16 3.02 0.43 3.94
CA VAL A 16 2.04 0.36 5.04
C VAL A 16 1.07 1.54 4.99
N ASP A 17 1.54 2.73 4.64
CA ASP A 17 0.66 3.90 4.49
C ASP A 17 -0.28 3.75 3.29
N LEU A 18 0.21 3.22 2.16
CA LEU A 18 -0.63 2.87 1.01
C LEU A 18 -1.73 1.87 1.39
N LEU A 19 -1.41 0.87 2.23
CA LEU A 19 -2.39 -0.07 2.77
C LEU A 19 -3.44 0.60 3.66
N ARG A 20 -3.07 1.63 4.42
CA ARG A 20 -4.01 2.39 5.26
C ARG A 20 -4.97 3.20 4.39
N ILE A 21 -4.46 3.89 3.37
CA ILE A 21 -5.27 4.62 2.38
C ILE A 21 -6.24 3.63 1.69
N ALA A 22 -5.75 2.47 1.24
CA ALA A 22 -6.59 1.44 0.65
C ALA A 22 -7.71 0.98 1.61
N LYS A 23 -7.41 0.88 2.91
CA LYS A 23 -8.38 0.45 3.93
C LYS A 23 -9.50 1.47 4.17
N GLU A 24 -9.35 2.73 3.75
CA GLU A 24 -10.46 3.70 3.79
C GLU A 24 -11.55 3.34 2.78
N ARG A 25 -11.18 2.72 1.65
CA ARG A 25 -12.09 2.37 0.55
C ARG A 25 -12.52 0.90 0.54
N PHE A 26 -11.71 0.01 1.11
CA PHE A 26 -11.91 -1.44 1.04
C PHE A 26 -11.94 -2.09 2.43
N THR A 27 -12.68 -3.19 2.56
CA THR A 27 -12.69 -4.03 3.76
C THR A 27 -11.40 -4.87 3.85
N TYR A 28 -11.11 -5.40 5.05
CA TYR A 28 -9.98 -6.32 5.21
C TYR A 28 -10.09 -7.58 4.34
N ARG A 29 -11.31 -8.06 4.08
CA ARG A 29 -11.54 -9.25 3.25
C ARG A 29 -11.17 -8.99 1.79
N GLU A 30 -11.64 -7.87 1.24
CA GLU A 30 -11.34 -7.49 -0.14
C GLU A 30 -9.85 -7.24 -0.34
N LEU A 31 -9.22 -6.45 0.55
CA LEU A 31 -7.78 -6.22 0.49
C LEU A 31 -6.99 -7.53 0.62
N SER A 32 -7.38 -8.42 1.53
CA SER A 32 -6.77 -9.74 1.71
C SER A 32 -6.77 -10.55 0.40
N GLN A 33 -7.88 -10.52 -0.33
CA GLN A 33 -8.00 -11.16 -1.65
C GLN A 33 -7.14 -10.46 -2.71
N MET A 34 -7.14 -9.12 -2.74
CA MET A 34 -6.35 -8.36 -3.72
C MET A 34 -4.85 -8.59 -3.58
N VAL A 35 -4.32 -8.53 -2.36
CA VAL A 35 -2.86 -8.64 -2.13
C VAL A 35 -2.40 -10.06 -1.82
N GLY A 36 -3.31 -11.04 -1.78
CA GLY A 36 -2.99 -12.46 -1.53
C GLY A 36 -2.44 -12.73 -0.13
N LEU A 37 -2.90 -12.01 0.89
CA LEU A 37 -2.45 -12.16 2.28
C LEU A 37 -3.59 -12.59 3.18
N GLN A 38 -3.30 -13.38 4.21
CA GLN A 38 -4.29 -13.65 5.26
C GLN A 38 -4.71 -12.35 5.96
N ILE A 39 -6.00 -12.25 6.32
CA ILE A 39 -6.57 -11.08 7.00
C ILE A 39 -5.80 -10.70 8.27
N THR A 40 -5.36 -11.68 9.06
CA THR A 40 -4.59 -11.44 10.29
C THR A 40 -3.25 -10.79 10.00
N VAL A 41 -2.50 -11.29 9.02
CA VAL A 41 -1.23 -10.71 8.55
C VAL A 41 -1.44 -9.28 8.04
N LEU A 42 -2.44 -9.10 7.18
CA LEU A 42 -2.80 -7.79 6.64
C LEU A 42 -3.15 -6.80 7.77
N SER A 43 -3.94 -7.21 8.76
CA SER A 43 -4.32 -6.36 9.88
C SER A 43 -3.12 -5.88 10.70
N ARG A 44 -2.10 -6.72 10.87
CA ARG A 44 -0.86 -6.35 11.57
C ARG A 44 -0.09 -5.30 10.79
N TYR A 45 -0.07 -5.38 9.46
CA TYR A 45 0.54 -4.39 8.59
C TYR A 45 -0.20 -3.06 8.62
N VAL A 46 -1.51 -3.06 8.37
CA VAL A 46 -2.32 -1.82 8.38
C VAL A 46 -2.18 -1.08 9.72
N LYS A 47 -2.18 -1.82 10.84
CA LYS A 47 -2.02 -1.25 12.18
C LYS A 47 -0.56 -0.88 12.53
N GLY A 48 0.42 -1.25 11.72
CA GLY A 48 1.84 -0.94 11.97
C GLY A 48 2.53 -1.80 13.04
N HIS A 49 1.92 -2.91 13.47
CA HIS A 49 2.54 -3.81 14.47
C HIS A 49 3.78 -4.55 13.93
N VAL A 50 3.85 -4.74 12.61
CA VAL A 50 4.93 -5.44 11.92
C VAL A 50 5.11 -4.78 10.55
N LEU A 51 6.34 -4.65 10.07
CA LEU A 51 6.59 -4.23 8.69
C LEU A 51 6.59 -5.43 7.73
N PRO A 52 6.14 -5.27 6.48
CA PRO A 52 6.40 -6.27 5.45
C PRO A 52 7.91 -6.49 5.25
N SER A 53 8.29 -7.64 4.67
CA SER A 53 9.62 -7.77 4.05
C SER A 53 9.68 -6.90 2.80
N THR A 54 10.87 -6.66 2.26
CA THR A 54 11.07 -5.90 1.02
C THR A 54 10.27 -6.48 -0.14
N GLU A 55 10.33 -7.79 -0.33
CA GLU A 55 9.63 -8.51 -1.40
C GLU A 55 8.13 -8.39 -1.23
N ARG A 56 7.65 -8.54 0.01
CA ARG A 56 6.22 -8.43 0.32
C ARG A 56 5.72 -7.00 0.10
N ALA A 57 6.50 -6.01 0.49
CA ALA A 57 6.18 -4.61 0.26
C ALA A 57 6.07 -4.31 -1.24
N LYS A 58 7.03 -4.77 -2.04
CA LYS A 58 7.01 -4.61 -3.50
C LYS A 58 5.76 -5.25 -4.12
N SER A 59 5.38 -6.46 -3.70
CA SER A 59 4.17 -7.13 -4.18
C SER A 59 2.91 -6.36 -3.83
N ILE A 60 2.78 -5.88 -2.59
CA ILE A 60 1.63 -5.10 -2.14
C ILE A 60 1.54 -3.79 -2.93
N TRP A 61 2.66 -3.07 -3.05
CA TRP A 61 2.73 -1.80 -3.77
C TRP A 61 2.33 -1.95 -5.23
N LYS A 62 2.84 -2.98 -5.91
CA LYS A 62 2.49 -3.26 -7.31
C LYS A 62 0.99 -3.46 -7.51
N THR A 63 0.32 -4.10 -6.55
CA THR A 63 -1.14 -4.32 -6.61
C THR A 63 -1.93 -3.05 -6.29
N LEU A 64 -1.56 -2.31 -5.25
CA LEU A 64 -2.40 -1.22 -4.71
C LEU A 64 -2.09 0.16 -5.30
N ASN A 65 -0.86 0.45 -5.69
CA ASN A 65 -0.49 1.78 -6.19
C ASN A 65 -1.31 2.22 -7.42
N PRO A 66 -1.65 1.33 -8.38
CA PRO A 66 -2.55 1.70 -9.48
C PRO A 66 -4.00 1.97 -9.05
N ILE A 67 -4.41 1.50 -7.87
CA ILE A 67 -5.80 1.52 -7.40
C ILE A 67 -6.05 2.68 -6.44
N VAL A 68 -5.06 3.04 -5.62
CA VAL A 68 -5.18 4.07 -4.56
C VAL A 68 -3.92 4.92 -4.40
N GLY A 69 -2.98 4.84 -5.35
CA GLY A 69 -1.77 5.66 -5.34
C GLY A 69 -2.06 7.10 -5.75
N LEU A 70 -1.11 8.00 -5.44
CA LEU A 70 -1.24 9.44 -5.63
C LEU A 70 -1.65 9.84 -7.06
N GLU A 71 -1.08 9.18 -8.08
CA GLU A 71 -1.42 9.47 -9.47
C GLU A 71 -2.91 9.29 -9.75
N LYS A 72 -3.53 8.25 -9.21
CA LYS A 72 -4.96 8.02 -9.35
C LYS A 72 -5.78 9.05 -8.57
N GLU A 73 -5.38 9.39 -7.36
CA GLU A 73 -6.05 10.43 -6.57
C GLU A 73 -6.02 11.80 -7.27
N LEU A 74 -4.91 12.15 -7.90
CA LEU A 74 -4.77 13.39 -8.66
C LEU A 74 -5.70 13.39 -9.88
N LEU A 75 -5.75 12.29 -10.64
CA LEU A 75 -6.66 12.17 -11.80
C LEU A 75 -8.14 12.22 -11.39
N GLU A 76 -8.51 11.65 -10.25
CA GLU A 76 -9.91 11.67 -9.76
C GLU A 76 -10.33 13.05 -9.23
N THR A 77 -9.38 13.87 -8.78
CA THR A 77 -9.67 15.16 -8.10
C THR A 77 -9.54 16.38 -9.02
N VAL A 78 -8.75 16.30 -10.10
CA VAL A 78 -8.57 17.43 -11.03
C VAL A 78 -9.86 17.63 -11.84
N LYS A 79 -10.61 18.67 -11.50
CA LYS A 79 -11.64 19.25 -12.35
C LYS A 79 -10.99 20.32 -13.22
N PHE A 80 -11.11 20.18 -14.53
CA PHE A 80 -10.74 21.25 -15.45
C PHE A 80 -11.91 22.21 -15.52
N ASP A 81 -11.68 23.48 -15.16
CA ASP A 81 -12.62 24.55 -15.46
C ASP A 81 -12.63 24.75 -16.99
N GLU A 82 -13.83 24.81 -17.58
CA GLU A 82 -14.04 25.21 -18.98
C GLU A 82 -13.74 26.70 -19.19
#